data_AF-R9K1N6-F1
#
_entry.id   AF-R9K1N6-F1
#
_cell.length_a   1.000
_cell.length_b   1.000
_cell.length_c   1.000
_cell.angle_alpha   90.00
_cell.angle_beta   90.00
_cell.angle_gamma   90.00
#
_symmetry.space_group_name_H-M   'P 1'
#
loop_
_entity.id
_entity.type
_entity.pdbx_description
1 polymer ?
#
loop_
_entity_poly.entity_id
_entity_poly.type
_entity_poly.pdbx_seq_one_letter_code
_entity_poly.pdbx_strand_id
1 'polypeptide(L)'
;MYYLVDTNVFLHAIRDNIFSVADLCKKNGTDITITDTILTELEPGYYLEGEDKKAKDTYNSVYNLSHGTMGIKVIRIVNVDDIPGAKEELRKIRKRFYSWMTDITYLKHLVSQGAISLDDIKKKNFRKKDLGECELIAIAKVAEDVYEIVTNDKGRVFLHPEQNLFDDYAVGIGLIVLNSDEWLNTIGCKGKTI
;
A
#
# COMPACT_ATOMS: atom_id res chain seq x y z
N MET A 1 13.48 2.64 12.57
CA MET A 1 13.08 2.68 11.16
C MET A 1 11.82 1.83 10.97
N TYR A 2 10.85 2.33 10.22
CA TYR A 2 9.59 1.63 9.95
C TYR A 2 9.42 1.43 8.45
N TYR A 3 9.10 0.22 8.02
CA TYR A 3 8.82 -0.08 6.63
C TYR A 3 7.31 -0.01 6.38
N LEU A 4 6.86 0.98 5.61
CA LEU A 4 5.49 1.08 5.12
C LEU A 4 5.32 0.11 3.95
N VAL A 5 4.74 -1.06 4.23
CA VAL A 5 4.67 -2.15 3.26
C VAL A 5 3.35 -2.13 2.52
N ASP A 6 3.44 -2.08 1.20
CA ASP A 6 2.30 -2.10 0.28
C ASP A 6 1.64 -3.49 0.17
N THR A 7 0.36 -3.51 -0.17
CA THR A 7 -0.48 -4.69 -0.37
C THR A 7 0.19 -5.70 -1.32
N ASN A 8 0.81 -5.23 -2.40
CA ASN A 8 1.40 -6.09 -3.41
C ASN A 8 2.62 -6.90 -2.91
N VAL A 9 3.36 -6.39 -1.92
CA VAL A 9 4.52 -7.06 -1.34
C VAL A 9 4.04 -8.27 -0.54
N PHE A 10 2.95 -8.12 0.23
CA PHE A 10 2.34 -9.23 0.94
C PHE A 10 1.79 -10.30 -0.01
N LEU A 11 1.13 -9.90 -1.10
CA LEU A 11 0.51 -10.84 -2.02
C LEU A 11 1.53 -11.60 -2.90
N HIS A 12 2.68 -10.99 -3.19
CA HIS A 12 3.59 -11.49 -4.23
C HIS A 12 5.02 -11.75 -3.78
N ALA A 13 5.56 -10.99 -2.82
CA ALA A 13 6.97 -11.11 -2.43
C ALA A 13 7.18 -11.93 -1.16
N ILE A 14 6.39 -11.66 -0.11
CA ILE A 14 6.59 -12.29 1.21
C ILE A 14 5.44 -13.19 1.63
N ARG A 15 4.47 -13.46 0.73
CA ARG A 15 3.22 -14.19 1.00
C ARG A 15 3.36 -15.39 1.93
N ASP A 16 4.31 -16.25 1.63
CA ASP A 16 4.48 -17.53 2.33
C ASP A 16 5.41 -17.38 3.58
N ASN A 17 5.98 -16.18 3.79
CA ASN A 17 7.03 -15.88 4.76
C ASN A 17 6.72 -14.67 5.66
N ILE A 18 5.47 -14.20 5.70
CA ILE A 18 5.05 -12.96 6.38
C ILE A 18 5.53 -12.93 7.84
N PHE A 19 5.30 -14.02 8.58
CA PHE A 19 5.74 -14.11 9.97
C PHE A 19 7.26 -14.02 10.10
N SER A 20 8.01 -14.80 9.31
CA SER A 20 9.47 -14.82 9.37
C SER A 20 10.09 -13.46 9.05
N VAL A 21 9.54 -12.75 8.05
CA VAL A 21 10.00 -11.41 7.67
C VAL A 21 9.65 -10.39 8.75
N ALA A 22 8.42 -10.42 9.29
CA ALA A 22 8.00 -9.51 10.35
C ALA A 22 8.80 -9.71 11.66
N ASP A 23 9.02 -10.97 12.05
CA ASP A 23 9.81 -11.33 13.22
C ASP A 23 11.29 -10.93 13.04
N LEU A 24 11.85 -11.10 11.85
CA LEU A 24 13.20 -10.64 11.53
C LEU A 24 13.32 -9.12 11.61
N CYS A 25 12.34 -8.37 11.07
CA CYS A 25 12.31 -6.92 11.21
C CYS A 25 12.37 -6.52 12.69
N LYS A 26 11.48 -7.12 13.51
CA LYS A 26 11.42 -6.87 14.96
C LYS A 26 12.74 -7.16 15.67
N LYS A 27 13.38 -8.28 15.36
CA LYS A 27 14.70 -8.66 15.90
C LYS A 27 15.80 -7.68 15.51
N ASN A 28 15.69 -7.05 14.34
CA ASN A 28 16.62 -6.04 13.85
C ASN A 28 16.30 -4.61 14.35
N GLY A 29 15.30 -4.43 15.24
CA GLY A 29 14.91 -3.12 15.74
C GLY A 29 14.16 -2.24 14.72
N THR A 30 13.54 -2.88 13.73
CA THR A 30 12.71 -2.25 12.70
C THR A 30 11.30 -2.86 12.73
N ASP A 31 10.29 -2.22 12.15
CA ASP A 31 8.97 -2.84 12.06
C ASP A 31 8.38 -2.75 10.66
N ILE A 32 7.72 -3.84 10.25
CA ILE A 32 6.69 -3.76 9.21
C ILE A 32 5.54 -2.94 9.77
N THR A 33 5.16 -1.91 9.03
CA THR A 33 4.08 -0.99 9.34
C THR A 33 3.11 -0.94 8.18
N ILE A 34 1.81 -0.99 8.47
CA ILE A 34 0.71 -0.91 7.48
C ILE A 34 -0.33 0.10 7.95
N THR A 35 -1.16 0.60 7.02
CA THR A 35 -2.38 1.34 7.37
C THR A 35 -3.59 0.40 7.41
N ASP A 36 -4.69 0.87 8.00
CA ASP A 36 -5.97 0.15 7.95
C ASP A 36 -6.46 -0.04 6.50
N THR A 37 -6.12 0.89 5.59
CA THR A 37 -6.45 0.78 4.16
C THR A 37 -5.70 -0.39 3.53
N ILE A 38 -4.39 -0.53 3.75
CA ILE A 38 -3.62 -1.70 3.27
C ILE A 38 -4.21 -3.01 3.80
N LEU A 39 -4.60 -3.05 5.08
CA LEU A 39 -5.24 -4.24 5.64
C LEU A 39 -6.58 -4.55 4.97
N THR A 40 -7.39 -3.52 4.70
CA THR A 40 -8.68 -3.65 3.99
C THR A 40 -8.47 -4.12 2.54
N GLU A 41 -7.42 -3.65 1.88
CA GLU A 41 -7.07 -4.01 0.51
C GLU A 41 -6.64 -5.48 0.36
N LEU A 42 -6.11 -6.07 1.44
CA LEU A 42 -5.82 -7.50 1.51
C LEU A 42 -7.07 -8.35 1.69
N GLU A 43 -8.23 -7.78 2.07
CA GLU A 43 -9.46 -8.55 2.26
C GLU A 43 -9.85 -9.28 0.96
N PRO A 44 -10.17 -10.60 1.05
CA PRO A 44 -10.68 -11.34 -0.10
C PRO A 44 -11.91 -10.65 -0.70
N GLY A 45 -11.92 -10.46 -2.01
CA GLY A 45 -13.01 -9.76 -2.68
C GLY A 45 -12.75 -8.27 -2.93
N TYR A 46 -11.71 -7.65 -2.34
CA TYR A 46 -11.47 -6.21 -2.51
C TYR A 46 -11.10 -5.83 -3.95
N TYR A 47 -10.22 -6.61 -4.60
CA TYR A 47 -9.78 -6.37 -5.99
C TYR A 47 -10.41 -7.31 -7.02
N LEU A 48 -10.82 -8.53 -6.64
CA LEU A 48 -11.36 -9.55 -7.54
C LEU A 48 -12.58 -10.22 -6.88
N GLU A 49 -13.70 -10.35 -7.61
CA GLU A 49 -14.95 -10.99 -7.14
C GLU A 49 -14.86 -12.52 -6.94
N GLY A 50 -13.66 -13.08 -6.78
CA GLY A 50 -13.45 -14.50 -6.55
C GLY A 50 -12.39 -14.72 -5.48
N GLU A 51 -12.74 -15.44 -4.42
CA GLU A 51 -11.85 -15.84 -3.33
C GLU A 51 -10.64 -16.63 -3.87
N ASP A 52 -9.47 -15.99 -3.98
CA ASP A 52 -8.23 -16.75 -3.94
C ASP A 52 -8.02 -17.15 -2.47
N LYS A 53 -8.04 -18.46 -2.19
CA LYS A 53 -7.70 -19.03 -0.87
C LYS A 53 -6.39 -18.42 -0.35
N LYS A 54 -5.44 -18.14 -1.24
CA LYS A 54 -4.15 -17.53 -0.89
C LYS A 54 -4.27 -16.08 -0.42
N ALA A 55 -5.17 -15.29 -1.00
CA ALA A 55 -5.42 -13.92 -0.55
C ALA A 55 -6.02 -13.93 0.87
N LYS A 56 -6.92 -14.88 1.14
CA LYS A 56 -7.49 -15.08 2.48
C LYS A 56 -6.45 -15.48 3.51
N ASP A 57 -5.55 -16.40 3.15
CA ASP A 57 -4.45 -16.83 4.03
C ASP A 57 -3.45 -15.67 4.30
N THR A 58 -3.20 -14.83 3.29
CA THR A 58 -2.38 -13.60 3.42
C THR A 58 -3.04 -12.62 4.37
N TYR A 59 -4.31 -12.28 4.14
CA TYR A 59 -5.09 -11.39 5.00
C TYR A 59 -5.10 -11.87 6.45
N ASN A 60 -5.44 -13.14 6.69
CA ASN A 60 -5.50 -13.69 8.05
C ASN A 60 -4.13 -13.61 8.74
N SER A 61 -3.05 -13.90 8.01
CA SER A 61 -1.68 -13.77 8.52
C SER A 61 -1.38 -12.34 8.94
N VAL A 62 -1.61 -11.36 8.06
CA VAL A 62 -1.35 -9.94 8.35
C VAL A 62 -2.25 -9.41 9.48
N TYR A 63 -3.53 -9.76 9.48
CA TYR A 63 -4.49 -9.40 10.51
C TYR A 63 -4.06 -9.91 11.90
N ASN A 64 -3.70 -11.19 11.99
CA ASN A 64 -3.31 -11.79 13.27
C ASN A 64 -2.04 -11.17 13.83
N LEU A 65 -1.03 -10.96 12.98
CA LEU A 65 0.26 -10.38 13.37
C LEU A 65 0.17 -8.89 13.69
N SER A 66 -0.85 -8.19 13.18
CA SER A 66 -1.09 -6.76 13.45
C SER A 66 -1.95 -6.54 14.71
N HIS A 67 -2.90 -7.42 14.99
CA HIS A 67 -3.78 -7.34 16.16
C HIS A 67 -3.25 -8.08 17.38
N GLY A 68 -2.19 -8.87 17.25
CA GLY A 68 -1.65 -9.65 18.36
C GLY A 68 -2.45 -10.91 18.67
N THR A 69 -3.19 -11.43 17.69
CA THR A 69 -3.91 -12.69 17.84
C THR A 69 -2.92 -13.80 18.23
N MET A 70 -3.28 -14.65 19.19
CA MET A 70 -2.39 -15.68 19.75
C MET A 70 -1.14 -15.14 20.48
N GLY A 71 -1.12 -13.86 20.86
CA GLY A 71 -0.05 -13.25 21.67
C GLY A 71 1.17 -12.77 20.86
N ILE A 72 1.11 -12.81 19.53
CA ILE A 72 2.21 -12.39 18.65
C ILE A 72 1.81 -11.13 17.90
N LYS A 73 2.40 -9.99 18.28
CA LYS A 73 2.19 -8.70 17.62
C LYS A 73 3.50 -8.17 17.04
N VAL A 74 3.73 -8.45 15.76
CA VAL A 74 4.99 -8.12 15.05
C VAL A 74 4.79 -7.18 13.86
N ILE A 75 3.55 -6.96 13.43
CA ILE A 75 3.19 -5.93 12.44
C ILE A 75 2.57 -4.75 13.18
N ARG A 76 2.97 -3.53 12.81
CA ARG A 76 2.42 -2.29 13.37
C ARG A 76 1.32 -1.75 12.45
N ILE A 77 0.21 -1.31 13.03
CA ILE A 77 -0.79 -0.49 12.33
C ILE A 77 -0.51 0.98 12.67
N VAL A 78 -0.53 1.83 11.66
CA VAL A 78 -0.44 3.29 11.80
C VAL A 78 -1.65 3.94 11.12
N ASN A 79 -2.29 4.88 11.82
CA ASN A 79 -3.37 5.66 11.24
C ASN A 79 -2.80 6.98 10.69
N VAL A 80 -3.28 7.40 9.51
CA VAL A 80 -2.92 8.69 8.93
C VAL A 80 -3.31 9.86 9.84
N ASP A 81 -4.37 9.71 10.64
CA ASP A 81 -4.82 10.73 11.59
C ASP A 81 -3.90 10.85 12.82
N ASP A 82 -3.08 9.84 13.11
CA ASP A 82 -2.14 9.85 14.23
C ASP A 82 -0.84 10.62 13.89
N ILE A 83 -0.63 10.97 12.62
CA ILE A 83 0.60 11.62 12.15
C ILE A 83 0.28 13.08 11.78
N PRO A 84 0.79 14.06 12.55
CA PRO A 84 0.56 15.48 12.28
C PRO A 84 0.88 15.85 10.83
N GLY A 85 -0.10 16.42 10.12
CA GLY A 85 0.04 16.84 8.73
C GLY A 85 -0.23 15.75 7.68
N ALA A 86 -0.20 14.46 8.03
CA ALA A 86 -0.37 13.38 7.05
C ALA A 86 -1.76 13.41 6.39
N LYS A 87 -2.82 13.68 7.15
CA LYS A 87 -4.19 13.80 6.62
C LYS A 87 -4.33 14.91 5.57
N GLU A 88 -3.67 16.05 5.80
CA GLU A 88 -3.69 17.17 4.85
C GLU A 88 -2.84 16.86 3.62
N GLU A 89 -1.71 16.18 3.81
CA GLU A 89 -0.88 15.74 2.68
C GLU A 89 -1.58 14.69 1.82
N LEU A 90 -2.28 13.72 2.42
CA LEU A 90 -3.14 12.77 1.73
C LEU A 90 -4.18 13.50 0.89
N ARG A 91 -4.84 14.53 1.43
CA ARG A 91 -5.82 15.34 0.68
C ARG A 91 -5.18 16.00 -0.55
N LYS A 92 -3.96 16.53 -0.43
CA LYS A 92 -3.24 17.14 -1.57
C LYS A 92 -2.88 16.10 -2.63
N ILE A 93 -2.36 14.94 -2.23
CA ILE A 93 -2.04 13.83 -3.15
C ILE A 93 -3.31 13.41 -3.90
N ARG A 94 -4.39 13.10 -3.18
CA ARG A 94 -5.67 12.71 -3.78
C ARG A 94 -6.24 13.79 -4.70
N LYS A 95 -6.13 15.06 -4.33
CA LYS A 95 -6.57 16.18 -5.17
C LYS A 95 -5.74 16.28 -6.46
N ARG A 96 -4.43 16.05 -6.40
CA ARG A 96 -3.55 16.17 -7.57
C ARG A 96 -3.79 15.04 -8.58
N PHE A 97 -3.85 13.80 -8.13
CA PHE A 97 -3.86 12.64 -9.04
C PHE A 97 -5.25 12.03 -9.26
N TYR A 98 -6.22 12.28 -8.37
CA TYR A 98 -7.51 11.58 -8.37
C TYR A 98 -8.73 12.51 -8.33
N SER A 99 -8.57 13.83 -8.41
CA SER A 99 -9.73 14.74 -8.47
C SER A 99 -10.63 14.48 -9.68
N TRP A 100 -10.04 14.03 -10.79
CA TRP A 100 -10.74 13.67 -12.03
C TRP A 100 -11.81 12.61 -11.79
N MET A 101 -11.64 11.74 -10.79
CA MET A 101 -12.65 10.74 -10.48
C MET A 101 -13.98 11.42 -10.15
N THR A 102 -13.97 12.58 -9.49
CA THR A 102 -15.20 13.32 -9.10
C THR A 102 -15.79 14.18 -10.21
N ASP A 103 -15.08 14.35 -11.33
CA ASP A 103 -15.54 15.12 -12.47
C ASP A 103 -16.48 14.27 -13.34
N ILE A 104 -17.78 14.57 -13.26
CA ILE A 104 -18.82 13.86 -14.02
C ILE A 104 -18.61 14.00 -15.53
N THR A 105 -18.15 15.16 -15.99
CA THR A 105 -17.94 15.42 -17.43
C THR A 105 -16.78 14.57 -17.94
N TYR A 106 -15.68 14.54 -17.19
CA TYR A 106 -14.53 13.73 -17.53
C TYR A 106 -14.83 12.22 -17.46
N LEU A 107 -15.56 11.76 -16.45
CA LEU A 107 -16.00 10.36 -16.37
C LEU A 107 -16.86 9.95 -17.58
N LYS A 108 -17.81 10.79 -18.01
CA LYS A 108 -18.60 10.52 -19.22
C LYS A 108 -17.72 10.42 -20.46
N HIS A 109 -16.69 11.25 -20.54
CA HIS A 109 -15.71 11.18 -21.63
C HIS A 109 -14.95 9.84 -21.62
N LEU A 110 -14.41 9.42 -20.47
CA LEU A 110 -13.73 8.12 -20.34
C LEU A 110 -14.63 6.94 -20.69
N VAL A 111 -15.90 6.99 -20.29
CA VAL A 111 -16.90 5.96 -20.67
C VAL A 111 -17.13 5.95 -22.18
N SER A 112 -17.26 7.12 -22.81
CA SER A 112 -17.44 7.22 -24.26
C SER A 112 -16.26 6.69 -25.07
N GLN A 113 -15.05 6.74 -24.50
CA GLN A 113 -13.83 6.18 -25.08
C GLN A 113 -13.65 4.68 -24.81
N GLY A 114 -14.53 4.08 -24.00
CA GLY A 114 -14.40 2.68 -23.59
C GLY A 114 -13.27 2.42 -22.58
N ALA A 115 -12.68 3.45 -21.98
CA ALA A 115 -11.59 3.32 -21.00
C ALA A 115 -12.07 2.75 -19.65
N ILE A 116 -13.35 2.96 -19.32
CA ILE A 116 -14.00 2.47 -18.10
C ILE A 116 -15.49 2.27 -18.34
N SER A 117 -16.12 1.30 -17.67
CA SER A 117 -17.57 1.11 -17.74
C SER A 117 -18.32 1.93 -16.68
N LEU A 118 -19.63 2.14 -16.89
CA LEU A 118 -20.49 2.73 -15.86
C LEU A 118 -20.58 1.87 -14.59
N ASP A 119 -20.48 0.55 -14.74
CA ASP A 119 -20.54 -0.36 -13.60
C ASP A 119 -19.25 -0.33 -12.79
N ASP A 120 -18.09 -0.15 -13.43
CA ASP A 120 -16.83 0.09 -12.73
C ASP A 120 -16.88 1.36 -11.88
N ILE A 121 -17.49 2.44 -12.38
CA ILE A 121 -17.63 3.71 -11.64
C ILE A 121 -18.54 3.54 -10.40
N LYS A 122 -19.53 2.64 -10.46
CA LYS A 122 -20.44 2.35 -9.34
C LYS A 122 -19.80 1.48 -8.26
N LYS A 123 -18.69 0.79 -8.55
CA LYS A 123 -18.02 -0.07 -7.57
C LYS A 123 -17.57 0.75 -6.36
N LYS A 124 -17.77 0.19 -5.16
CA LYS A 124 -17.42 0.84 -3.88
C LYS A 124 -15.94 1.25 -3.79
N ASN A 125 -15.05 0.50 -4.43
CA ASN A 125 -13.61 0.74 -4.43
C ASN A 125 -13.14 1.70 -5.54
N PHE A 126 -14.00 2.12 -6.48
CA PHE A 126 -13.59 3.04 -7.57
C PHE A 126 -12.96 4.32 -7.03
N ARG A 127 -13.56 4.91 -6.00
CA ARG A 127 -13.06 6.14 -5.35
C ARG A 127 -11.87 5.92 -4.42
N LYS A 128 -11.56 4.66 -4.14
CA LYS A 128 -10.48 4.22 -3.27
C LYS A 128 -9.31 3.63 -4.06
N LYS A 129 -9.34 3.71 -5.39
CA LYS A 129 -8.20 3.30 -6.21
C LYS A 129 -6.95 4.04 -5.76
N ASP A 130 -5.91 3.25 -5.51
CA ASP A 130 -4.59 3.64 -5.09
C ASP A 130 -4.58 4.45 -3.76
N LEU A 131 -5.57 4.21 -2.89
CA LEU A 131 -5.71 4.94 -1.64
C LEU A 131 -4.64 4.49 -0.63
N GLY A 132 -4.34 3.20 -0.54
CA GLY A 132 -3.29 2.68 0.33
C GLY A 132 -1.95 3.33 0.02
N GLU A 133 -1.54 3.36 -1.23
CA GLU A 133 -0.30 3.96 -1.72
C GLU A 133 -0.26 5.46 -1.44
N CYS A 134 -1.38 6.17 -1.66
CA CYS A 134 -1.49 7.58 -1.29
C CYS A 134 -1.30 7.81 0.21
N GLU A 135 -1.81 6.94 1.08
CA GLU A 135 -1.58 7.00 2.53
C GLU A 135 -0.13 6.74 2.90
N LEU A 136 0.52 5.74 2.27
CA LEU A 136 1.94 5.45 2.52
C LEU A 136 2.81 6.66 2.19
N ILE A 137 2.59 7.29 1.03
CA ILE A 137 3.32 8.51 0.61
C ILE A 137 3.04 9.67 1.58
N ALA A 138 1.77 9.88 1.94
CA ALA A 138 1.40 10.97 2.85
C ALA A 138 2.11 10.85 4.20
N ILE A 139 2.15 9.64 4.75
CA ILE A 139 2.81 9.35 6.03
C ILE A 139 4.32 9.54 5.93
N ALA A 140 4.95 8.88 4.95
CA ALA A 140 6.40 8.90 4.81
C ALA A 140 6.91 10.33 4.57
N LYS A 141 6.16 11.13 3.82
CA LYS A 141 6.54 12.51 3.49
C LYS A 141 6.59 13.42 4.71
N VAL A 142 5.61 13.32 5.62
CA VAL A 142 5.51 14.27 6.74
C VAL A 142 6.29 13.83 7.97
N ALA A 143 6.57 12.53 8.09
CA ALA A 143 7.29 11.95 9.22
C ALA A 143 8.77 11.70 8.87
N GLU A 144 9.38 12.58 8.07
CA GLU A 144 10.77 12.63 7.60
C GLU A 144 11.75 11.69 8.35
N ASP A 145 12.50 10.87 7.59
CA ASP A 145 13.55 9.93 8.06
C ASP A 145 13.09 8.78 8.99
N VAL A 146 11.79 8.69 9.31
CA VAL A 146 11.25 7.65 10.18
C VAL A 146 10.71 6.45 9.41
N TYR A 147 10.27 6.66 8.16
CA TYR A 147 9.59 5.67 7.33
C TYR A 147 10.23 5.51 5.95
N GLU A 148 10.35 4.26 5.51
CA GLU A 148 10.68 3.88 4.13
C GLU A 148 9.50 3.12 3.53
N ILE A 149 9.19 3.36 2.26
CA ILE A 149 8.09 2.66 1.58
C ILE A 149 8.67 1.41 0.90
N VAL A 150 7.96 0.28 1.03
CA VAL A 150 8.30 -0.96 0.33
C VAL A 150 7.15 -1.32 -0.60
N THR A 151 7.42 -1.32 -1.90
CA THR A 151 6.44 -1.66 -2.93
C THR A 151 7.14 -2.23 -4.16
N ASN A 152 6.50 -3.19 -4.82
CA ASN A 152 6.90 -3.63 -6.16
C ASN A 152 6.04 -2.98 -7.26
N ASP A 153 5.14 -2.08 -6.89
CA ASP A 153 4.28 -1.41 -7.86
C ASP A 153 5.10 -0.35 -8.57
N LYS A 154 4.83 -0.19 -9.86
CA LYS A 154 5.40 0.87 -10.65
C LYS A 154 4.73 2.21 -10.37
N GLY A 155 3.75 2.30 -9.45
CA GLY A 155 3.13 3.53 -8.99
C GLY A 155 2.28 4.25 -10.04
N ARG A 156 1.90 3.55 -11.12
CA ARG A 156 1.15 4.15 -12.24
C ARG A 156 -0.26 4.51 -11.79
N VAL A 157 -0.64 5.78 -11.94
CA VAL A 157 -1.97 6.26 -11.55
C VAL A 157 -3.04 5.54 -12.37
N PHE A 158 -4.08 5.04 -11.70
CA PHE A 158 -5.22 4.39 -12.36
C PHE A 158 -5.82 5.27 -13.48
N LEU A 159 -5.95 4.71 -14.70
CA LEU A 159 -6.36 5.38 -15.95
C LEU A 159 -5.47 6.54 -16.44
N HIS A 160 -4.36 6.81 -15.76
CA HIS A 160 -3.39 7.86 -16.10
C HIS A 160 -1.96 7.31 -16.00
N PRO A 161 -1.60 6.28 -16.79
CA PRO A 161 -0.34 5.55 -16.65
C PRO A 161 0.91 6.38 -16.97
N GLU A 162 0.73 7.57 -17.55
CA GLU A 162 1.78 8.57 -17.75
C GLU A 162 2.22 9.25 -16.45
N GLN A 163 1.41 9.16 -15.38
CA GLN A 163 1.71 9.71 -14.06
C GLN A 163 2.16 8.58 -13.13
N ASN A 164 3.19 8.85 -12.33
CA ASN A 164 3.73 7.91 -11.37
C ASN A 164 3.77 8.52 -9.96
N LEU A 165 3.03 7.91 -9.03
CA LEU A 165 2.93 8.34 -7.64
C LEU A 165 4.28 8.27 -6.92
N PHE A 166 5.04 7.19 -7.09
CA PHE A 166 6.29 7.02 -6.34
C PHE A 166 7.42 7.86 -6.93
N ASP A 167 7.57 7.89 -8.26
CA ASP A 167 8.64 8.68 -8.91
C ASP A 167 8.51 10.18 -8.62
N ASP A 168 7.28 10.72 -8.69
CA ASP A 168 7.02 12.15 -8.44
C ASP A 168 7.47 12.58 -7.04
N TYR A 169 7.38 11.68 -6.06
CA TYR A 169 7.67 11.96 -4.65
C TYR A 169 9.08 11.52 -4.23
N ALA A 170 9.62 10.45 -4.81
CA ALA A 170 11.02 10.04 -4.61
C ALA A 170 11.98 11.10 -5.15
N VAL A 171 11.78 11.56 -6.39
CA VAL A 171 12.65 12.56 -7.03
C VAL A 171 12.45 13.96 -6.43
N GLY A 172 11.20 14.33 -6.12
CA GLY A 172 10.87 15.69 -5.70
C GLY A 172 11.18 16.00 -4.23
N ILE A 173 11.13 14.99 -3.34
CA ILE A 173 11.09 15.20 -1.88
C ILE A 173 12.11 14.31 -1.14
N GLY A 174 12.77 13.37 -1.82
CA GLY A 174 13.76 12.48 -1.21
C GLY A 174 13.15 11.29 -0.46
N LEU A 175 11.92 10.91 -0.80
CA LEU A 175 11.29 9.71 -0.25
C LEU A 175 12.06 8.45 -0.65
N ILE A 176 12.36 7.60 0.32
CA ILE A 176 13.00 6.30 0.08
C ILE A 176 11.90 5.27 -0.23
N VAL A 177 11.94 4.77 -1.47
CA VAL A 177 11.07 3.70 -1.95
C VAL A 177 11.96 2.52 -2.33
N LEU A 178 11.76 1.39 -1.66
CA LEU A 178 12.49 0.15 -1.88
C LEU A 178 11.59 -0.85 -2.62
N ASN A 179 12.16 -1.57 -3.57
CA ASN A 179 11.53 -2.81 -4.03
C ASN A 179 11.72 -3.93 -2.99
N SER A 180 10.98 -5.02 -3.13
CA SER A 180 11.04 -6.13 -2.16
C SER A 180 12.41 -6.76 -2.06
N ASP A 181 13.16 -6.86 -3.15
CA ASP A 181 14.48 -7.49 -3.15
C ASP A 181 15.51 -6.61 -2.42
N GLU A 182 15.48 -5.30 -2.64
CA GLU A 182 16.27 -4.31 -1.90
C GLU A 182 15.96 -4.38 -0.42
N TRP A 183 14.66 -4.34 -0.06
CA TRP A 183 14.22 -4.41 1.32
C TRP A 183 14.64 -5.71 2.01
N LEU A 184 14.40 -6.87 1.38
CA LEU A 184 14.76 -8.18 1.91
C LEU A 184 16.28 -8.31 2.11
N ASN A 185 17.08 -7.76 1.19
CA ASN A 185 18.52 -7.69 1.36
C ASN A 185 18.92 -6.79 2.55
N THR A 186 18.29 -5.62 2.69
CA THR A 186 18.53 -4.67 3.79
C THR A 186 18.27 -5.30 5.17
N ILE A 187 17.21 -6.08 5.31
CA ILE A 187 16.89 -6.76 6.58
C ILE A 187 17.66 -8.07 6.80
N GLY A 188 18.53 -8.46 5.86
CA GLY A 188 19.34 -9.67 5.97
C GLY A 188 18.61 -10.98 5.61
N CYS A 189 17.48 -10.89 4.91
CA CYS A 189 16.73 -12.04 4.40
C CYS A 189 17.34 -12.56 3.09
N LYS A 190 18.59 -13.05 3.12
CA LYS A 190 19.22 -13.68 1.93
C LYS A 190 18.75 -15.12 1.75
N GLY A 191 18.00 -15.36 0.67
CA GLY A 191 18.11 -16.54 -0.20
C GLY A 191 18.28 -17.91 0.47
N LYS A 192 17.59 -18.20 1.56
CA LYS A 192 17.17 -19.58 1.80
C LYS A 192 15.80 -19.69 1.19
N THR A 193 15.74 -20.40 0.06
CA THR A 193 14.53 -21.07 -0.37
C THR A 193 13.86 -21.65 0.88
N ILE A 194 12.68 -21.12 1.21
CA ILE A 194 11.80 -21.76 2.18
C ILE A 194 11.04 -22.83 1.42
#